data_AF-A0A846NCF4-F1
#
_entry.id   AF-A0A846NCF4-F1
#
_cell.length_a   1.000
_cell.length_b   1.000
_cell.length_c   1.000
_cell.angle_alpha   90.00
_cell.angle_beta   90.00
_cell.angle_gamma   90.00
#
_symmetry.space_group_name_H-M   'P 1'
#
loop_
_entity.id
_entity.type
_entity.pdbx_description
1 polymer ?
#
loop_
_entity_poly.entity_id
_entity_poly.type
_entity_poly.pdbx_seq_one_letter_code
_entity_poly.pdbx_strand_id
1 'polypeptide(L)'
;NVGKSVITGKKSRIINDYLRFKQIQSKVNPRRLGPFKPKTPEGIFRRIVRGMLPRQKTKGKDAYRRLRVFRGVPERFKSEQTIRILEADYRESPYGYLSIEEIARHLGWKPLEERLERGG
;
A
#
# COMPACT_ATOMS: atom_id res chain seq x y z
N ASN A 1 -1.90 -10.42 5.13
CA ASN A 1 -2.09 -10.29 3.67
C ASN A 1 -2.59 -8.89 3.34
N VAL A 2 -1.71 -8.02 2.81
CA VAL A 2 -2.05 -6.61 2.54
C VAL A 2 -2.77 -6.37 1.21
N GLY A 3 -2.64 -7.27 0.23
CA GLY A 3 -3.23 -7.09 -1.11
C GLY A 3 -4.76 -7.03 -1.05
N LYS A 4 -5.35 -7.79 -0.11
CA LYS A 4 -6.79 -7.86 0.15
C LYS A 4 -7.36 -6.70 0.97
N SER A 5 -6.52 -5.82 1.52
CA SER A 5 -7.01 -4.65 2.24
C SER A 5 -7.70 -3.69 1.27
N VAL A 6 -8.81 -3.08 1.69
CA VAL A 6 -9.65 -2.26 0.83
C VAL A 6 -9.65 -0.79 1.26
N ILE A 7 -9.83 0.10 0.29
CA ILE A 7 -10.11 1.52 0.48
C ILE A 7 -11.51 1.77 -0.06
N THR A 8 -12.37 2.38 0.76
CA THR A 8 -13.75 2.68 0.40
C THR A 8 -13.84 3.97 -0.42
N GLY A 9 -14.79 4.01 -1.35
CA GLY A 9 -15.05 5.17 -2.21
C GLY A 9 -15.06 4.85 -3.70
N LYS A 10 -15.49 5.84 -4.50
CA LYS A 10 -15.59 5.71 -5.96
C LYS A 10 -14.22 5.34 -6.56
N LYS A 11 -14.18 4.23 -7.31
CA LYS A 11 -12.97 3.72 -7.99
C LYS A 11 -12.18 4.79 -8.74
N SER A 12 -12.86 5.60 -9.54
CA SER A 12 -12.23 6.68 -10.32
C SER A 12 -11.52 7.71 -9.43
N ARG A 13 -12.15 8.11 -8.31
CA ARG A 13 -11.58 9.07 -7.36
C ARG A 13 -10.33 8.50 -6.70
N ILE A 14 -10.42 7.28 -6.17
CA ILE A 14 -9.28 6.61 -5.52
C ILE A 14 -8.09 6.55 -6.48
N ILE A 15 -8.30 6.04 -7.70
CA ILE A 15 -7.22 5.92 -8.69
C ILE A 15 -6.64 7.28 -9.05
N ASN A 16 -7.50 8.28 -9.31
CA ASN A 16 -7.05 9.63 -9.69
C ASN A 16 -6.23 10.30 -8.59
N ASP A 17 -6.55 10.10 -7.31
CA ASP A 17 -5.78 10.63 -6.20
C ASP A 17 -4.37 10.03 -6.16
N TYR A 18 -4.25 8.72 -6.35
CA TYR A 18 -2.95 8.04 -6.45
C TYR A 18 -2.15 8.45 -7.70
N LEU A 19 -2.81 8.63 -8.85
CA LEU A 19 -2.17 9.12 -10.08
C LEU A 19 -1.69 10.57 -9.94
N ARG A 20 -2.49 11.44 -9.33
CA ARG A 20 -2.10 12.83 -9.02
C ARG A 20 -0.86 12.85 -8.13
N PHE A 21 -0.86 12.06 -7.07
CA PHE A 21 0.33 11.92 -6.22
C PHE A 21 1.55 11.42 -7.01
N LYS A 22 1.35 10.49 -7.95
CA LYS A 22 2.40 9.99 -8.85
C LYS A 22 2.97 11.07 -9.77
N GLN A 23 2.24 12.15 -10.06
CA GLN A 23 2.71 13.28 -10.87
C GLN A 23 3.56 14.30 -10.07
N ILE A 24 3.42 14.38 -8.74
CA ILE A 24 4.13 15.39 -7.91
C ILE A 24 5.66 15.19 -7.92
N GLN A 25 6.43 16.06 -8.57
CA GLN A 25 7.89 15.95 -8.63
C GLN A 25 8.57 17.24 -8.18
N SER A 26 9.78 17.10 -7.60
CA SER A 26 10.63 18.26 -7.33
C SER A 26 11.20 18.77 -8.64
N LYS A 27 11.11 20.09 -8.90
CA LYS A 27 11.68 20.71 -10.10
C LYS A 27 13.21 20.62 -10.17
N VAL A 28 13.87 20.56 -9.02
CA VAL A 28 15.34 20.60 -8.92
C VAL A 28 15.96 19.22 -9.12
N ASN A 29 15.51 18.22 -8.37
CA ASN A 29 15.98 16.85 -8.53
C ASN A 29 14.88 15.85 -8.15
N PRO A 30 14.08 15.37 -9.12
CA PRO A 30 12.98 14.45 -8.86
C PRO A 30 13.41 13.15 -8.17
N ARG A 31 14.63 12.66 -8.44
CA ARG A 31 15.13 11.37 -7.92
C ARG A 31 15.49 11.44 -6.44
N ARG A 32 16.09 12.56 -6.00
CA ARG A 32 16.59 12.72 -4.62
C ARG A 32 15.66 13.55 -3.72
N LEU A 33 15.10 14.62 -4.25
CA LEU A 33 14.35 15.62 -3.48
C LEU A 33 12.83 15.45 -3.60
N GLY A 34 12.37 14.53 -4.45
CA GLY A 34 10.96 14.22 -4.63
C GLY A 34 10.40 13.29 -3.55
N PRO A 35 9.07 13.28 -3.37
CA PRO A 35 8.44 12.29 -2.50
C PRO A 35 8.64 10.88 -3.07
N PHE A 36 9.08 9.94 -2.24
CA PHE A 36 9.14 8.53 -2.61
C PHE A 36 7.74 7.99 -2.96
N LYS A 37 7.60 7.23 -4.04
CA LYS A 37 6.29 6.77 -4.57
C LYS A 37 6.30 5.25 -4.73
N PRO A 38 5.95 4.49 -3.68
CA PRO A 38 5.87 3.04 -3.79
C PRO A 38 4.73 2.65 -4.73
N LYS A 39 4.99 1.67 -5.59
CA LYS A 39 3.97 1.07 -6.50
C LYS A 39 3.47 -0.29 -6.00
N THR A 40 4.27 -0.98 -5.20
CA THR A 40 3.96 -2.29 -4.60
C THR A 40 2.87 -2.16 -3.52
N PRO A 41 1.98 -3.15 -3.33
CA PRO A 41 0.97 -3.15 -2.27
C PRO A 41 1.54 -2.89 -0.87
N GLU A 42 2.64 -3.57 -0.50
CA GLU A 42 3.29 -3.43 0.79
C GLU A 42 3.84 -2.02 1.00
N GLY A 43 4.43 -1.46 -0.05
CA GLY A 43 4.96 -0.10 -0.04
C GLY A 43 3.86 0.96 0.09
N ILE A 44 2.72 0.79 -0.59
CA ILE A 44 1.56 1.68 -0.47
C ILE A 44 1.06 1.67 0.97
N PHE A 45 0.81 0.49 1.53
CA PHE A 45 0.33 0.36 2.90
C PHE A 45 1.33 0.92 3.93
N ARG A 46 2.63 0.60 3.80
CA ARG A 46 3.66 1.19 4.66
C ARG A 46 3.69 2.71 4.56
N ARG A 47 3.45 3.29 3.38
CA ARG A 47 3.38 4.75 3.21
C ARG A 47 2.17 5.35 3.93
N ILE A 48 1.01 4.69 3.89
CA ILE A 48 -0.19 5.09 4.64
C ILE A 48 0.12 5.13 6.14
N VAL A 49 0.61 4.02 6.71
CA VAL A 49 0.95 3.94 8.15
C VAL A 49 2.01 4.98 8.53
N ARG A 50 3.03 5.18 7.68
CA ARG A 50 4.06 6.22 7.91
C ARG A 50 3.47 7.64 7.95
N GLY A 51 2.36 7.89 7.26
CA GLY A 51 1.65 9.16 7.30
C GLY A 51 0.91 9.40 8.62
N MET A 52 0.51 8.33 9.31
CA MET A 52 -0.21 8.36 10.58
C MET A 52 0.70 8.42 11.81
N LEU A 53 2.02 8.31 11.65
CA LEU A 53 3.00 8.28 12.74
C LEU A 53 3.75 9.62 12.88
N PRO A 54 4.21 9.98 14.10
CA PRO A 54 5.03 11.17 14.33
C PRO A 54 6.46 10.98 13.80
N ARG A 55 6.67 11.28 12.52
CA ARG A 55 7.90 10.95 11.77
C ARG A 55 9.18 11.59 12.28
N GLN A 56 9.10 12.76 12.91
CA GLN A 56 10.27 13.47 13.42
C GLN A 56 10.75 12.92 14.77
N LYS A 57 9.85 12.34 15.55
CA LYS A 57 10.16 11.79 16.88
C LYS A 57 10.71 10.37 16.77
N THR A 58 11.66 10.02 17.63
CA THR A 58 12.28 8.68 17.70
C THR A 58 11.22 7.58 17.87
N LYS A 59 10.24 7.79 18.76
CA LYS A 59 9.10 6.87 18.97
C LYS A 59 8.36 6.50 17.68
N GLY A 60 8.12 7.47 16.80
CA GLY A 60 7.45 7.22 15.52
C GLY A 60 8.32 6.47 14.53
N LYS A 61 9.63 6.77 14.51
CA LYS A 61 10.62 6.04 13.69
C LYS A 61 10.70 4.57 14.12
N ASP A 62 10.72 4.30 15.41
CA ASP A 62 10.82 2.94 15.94
C ASP A 62 9.53 2.14 15.74
N ALA A 63 8.36 2.76 15.94
CA ALA A 63 7.08 2.15 15.60
C ALA A 63 7.02 1.74 14.12
N TYR A 64 7.49 2.62 13.22
CA TYR A 64 7.55 2.31 11.80
C TYR A 64 8.55 1.17 11.48
N ARG A 65 9.69 1.10 12.16
CA ARG A 65 10.68 0.02 11.98
C ARG A 65 10.16 -1.35 12.41
N ARG A 66 9.32 -1.41 13.45
CA ARG A 66 8.69 -2.65 13.92
C ARG A 66 7.65 -3.20 12.93
N LEU A 67 7.04 -2.33 12.11
CA LEU A 67 6.03 -2.75 11.14
C LEU A 67 6.65 -3.64 10.05
N ARG A 68 6.09 -4.85 9.91
CA ARG A 68 6.34 -5.76 8.79
C ARG A 68 5.05 -5.98 8.03
N VAL A 69 5.14 -5.85 6.70
CA VAL A 69 3.98 -5.88 5.80
C VAL A 69 4.30 -6.84 4.66
N PHE A 70 3.37 -7.74 4.37
CA PHE A 70 3.53 -8.80 3.37
C PHE A 70 2.28 -8.87 2.47
N ARG A 71 2.48 -9.04 1.17
CA ARG A 71 1.45 -9.53 0.24
C ARG A 71 1.35 -11.05 0.42
N GLY A 72 0.15 -11.56 0.67
CA GLY A 72 -0.05 -12.95 1.09
C GLY A 72 0.29 -13.20 2.56
N VAL A 73 0.39 -14.48 2.91
CA VAL A 73 0.81 -14.96 4.24
C VAL A 73 2.11 -15.76 4.03
N PRO A 74 3.26 -15.29 4.54
CA PRO A 74 4.51 -16.03 4.48
C PRO A 74 4.39 -17.42 5.13
N GLU A 75 5.15 -18.40 4.64
CA GLU A 75 5.08 -19.80 5.09
C GLU A 75 5.17 -19.94 6.61
N ARG A 76 6.14 -19.24 7.21
CA ARG A 76 6.38 -19.24 8.67
C ARG A 76 5.18 -18.80 9.52
N PHE A 77 4.21 -18.09 8.93
CA PHE A 77 3.05 -17.54 9.62
C PHE A 77 1.75 -18.27 9.26
N LYS A 78 1.78 -19.31 8.42
CA LYS A 78 0.55 -20.02 8.01
C LYS A 78 -0.14 -20.74 9.16
N SER A 79 0.62 -21.25 10.12
CA SER A 79 0.13 -21.97 11.31
C SER A 79 -0.14 -21.05 12.50
N GLU A 80 0.17 -19.75 12.40
CA GLU A 80 -0.06 -18.79 13.47
C GLU A 80 -1.49 -18.27 13.46
N GLN A 81 -2.04 -18.00 14.66
CA GLN A 81 -3.37 -17.42 14.79
C GLN A 81 -3.36 -15.97 14.29
N THR A 82 -4.30 -15.65 13.40
CA THR A 82 -4.47 -14.29 12.88
C THR A 82 -5.52 -13.53 13.69
N ILE A 83 -5.21 -12.29 14.07
CA ILE A 83 -6.16 -11.40 14.73
C ILE A 83 -6.91 -10.60 13.65
N ARG A 84 -8.25 -10.60 13.72
CA ARG A 84 -9.10 -9.71 12.93
C ARG A 84 -9.49 -8.49 13.77
N ILE A 85 -9.24 -7.30 13.25
CA ILE A 85 -9.63 -6.05 13.90
C ILE A 85 -11.03 -5.69 13.41
N LEU A 86 -12.05 -5.97 14.21
CA LEU A 86 -13.46 -5.79 13.84
C LEU A 86 -13.82 -4.32 13.51
N GLU A 87 -13.17 -3.36 14.17
CA GLU A 87 -13.38 -1.93 13.92
C GLU A 87 -12.90 -1.49 12.53
N ALA A 88 -11.86 -2.15 12.01
CA ALA A 88 -11.26 -1.85 10.71
C ALA A 88 -11.75 -2.81 9.61
N ASP A 89 -12.76 -3.61 9.91
CA ASP A 89 -13.35 -4.54 8.97
C ASP A 89 -14.20 -3.78 7.94
N TYR A 90 -14.24 -4.30 6.71
CA TYR A 90 -15.00 -3.65 5.65
C TYR A 90 -16.49 -3.64 5.99
N ARG A 91 -17.10 -2.46 5.85
CA ARG A 91 -18.56 -2.28 5.89
C ARG A 91 -19.03 -1.87 4.52
N GLU A 92 -20.18 -2.39 4.12
CA GLU A 92 -20.76 -2.08 2.83
C GLU A 92 -20.88 -0.57 2.64
N SER A 93 -20.46 -0.10 1.46
CA SER A 93 -20.42 1.31 1.13
C SER A 93 -21.11 1.54 -0.20
N PRO A 94 -22.03 2.52 -0.30
CA PRO A 94 -22.76 2.79 -1.55
C PRO A 94 -21.84 3.28 -2.68
N TYR A 95 -20.60 3.68 -2.36
CA TYR A 95 -19.61 4.17 -3.31
C TYR A 95 -18.66 3.08 -3.83
N GLY A 96 -18.80 1.85 -3.34
CA GLY A 96 -17.91 0.74 -3.63
C GLY A 96 -16.59 0.81 -2.86
N TYR A 97 -15.65 -0.03 -3.29
CA TYR A 97 -14.31 -0.13 -2.72
C TYR A 97 -13.30 -0.50 -3.81
N LEU A 98 -12.02 -0.37 -3.46
CA LEU A 98 -10.91 -0.85 -4.29
C LEU A 98 -9.84 -1.45 -3.38
N SER A 99 -9.34 -2.63 -3.74
CA SER A 99 -8.25 -3.26 -3.01
C SER A 99 -6.91 -2.56 -3.25
N ILE A 100 -5.99 -2.67 -2.29
CA ILE A 100 -4.63 -2.14 -2.44
C ILE A 100 -3.91 -2.81 -3.62
N GLU A 101 -4.17 -4.08 -3.88
CA GLU A 101 -3.63 -4.79 -5.02
C GLU A 101 -4.11 -4.22 -6.36
N GLU A 102 -5.41 -3.93 -6.50
CA GLU A 102 -5.94 -3.27 -7.69
C GLU A 102 -5.35 -1.87 -7.87
N ILE A 103 -5.22 -1.09 -6.80
CA ILE A 103 -4.57 0.24 -6.86
C ILE A 103 -3.13 0.09 -7.36
N ALA A 104 -2.37 -0.85 -6.81
CA ALA A 104 -1.00 -1.11 -7.23
C ALA A 104 -0.91 -1.44 -8.72
N ARG A 105 -1.80 -2.31 -9.22
CA ARG A 105 -1.90 -2.65 -10.65
C ARG A 105 -2.17 -1.42 -11.52
N HIS A 106 -3.13 -0.57 -11.15
CA HIS A 106 -3.40 0.69 -11.87
C HIS A 106 -2.21 1.66 -11.85
N LEU A 107 -1.38 1.62 -10.80
CA LEU A 107 -0.14 2.41 -10.71
C LEU A 107 1.01 1.87 -11.57
N GLY A 108 0.84 0.71 -12.19
CA GLY A 108 1.80 0.02 -13.04
C GLY A 108 2.67 -1.00 -12.30
N TRP A 109 2.25 -1.49 -11.15
CA TRP A 109 2.89 -2.62 -10.49
C TRP A 109 2.39 -3.94 -11.09
N LYS A 110 3.32 -4.86 -11.33
CA LYS A 110 3.04 -6.23 -11.78
C LYS A 110 3.54 -7.20 -10.71
N PRO A 111 2.72 -8.18 -10.30
CA PRO A 111 3.15 -9.27 -9.43
C PRO A 111 4.36 -10.01 -10.01
N LEU A 112 5.16 -10.65 -9.15
CA LEU A 112 6.33 -11.39 -9.62
C LEU A 112 5.93 -12.57 -10.50
N GLU A 113 4.82 -13.22 -10.16
CA GLU A 113 4.27 -14.39 -10.85
C GLU A 113 4.03 -14.07 -12.34
N GLU A 114 3.32 -12.97 -12.62
CA GLU A 114 3.05 -12.49 -13.99
C GLU A 114 4.27 -11.94 -14.73
N ARG A 115 5.37 -11.65 -14.02
CA ARG A 115 6.62 -11.18 -14.65
C ARG A 115 7.44 -12.35 -15.15
N LEU A 116 7.38 -13.49 -14.46
CA LEU A 116 8.09 -14.71 -14.83
C LEU A 116 7.44 -15.34 -16.07
N GLU A 117 6.11 -15.31 -16.17
CA GLU A 117 5.35 -15.83 -17.33
C GLU A 117 5.59 -15.08 -18.65
N ARG A 118 6.01 -13.80 -18.59
CA ARG A 118 6.26 -12.97 -19.79
C ARG A 118 7.73 -12.91 -20.21
N GLY A 119 8.62 -13.51 -19.42
CA GLY A 119 10.06 -13.53 -19.65
C GLY A 119 10.61 -14.90 -20.00
N GLY A 120 9.74 -15.86 -20.36
CA GLY A 120 10.08 -17.15 -20.95
C GLY A 120 9.89 -17.12 -22.45
#